data_AF-A0A5U8SXX7-F1
#
_entry.id   AF-A0A5U8SXX7-F1
#
_cell.length_a   1.000
_cell.length_b   1.000
_cell.length_c   1.000
_cell.angle_alpha   90.00
_cell.angle_beta   90.00
_cell.angle_gamma   90.00
#
_symmetry.space_group_name_H-M   'P 1'
#
loop_
_entity.id
_entity.type
_entity.pdbx_description
1 polymer ?
#
loop_
_entity_poly.entity_id
_entity_poly.type
_entity_poly.pdbx_seq_one_letter_code
_entity_poly.pdbx_strand_id
1 'polypeptide(L)'
;MSGIITEHEPFGTLLGYAPGGVAIYSSDYDTITEAEKEDDISFRSYIGNEYMGYKWQCVEFARRFLYLNYGVVFTDVGMAYEIFSLRFLRHVVDDSILPLRAFKNGCQQAPVAGALLIWQEGGEFKRTGHVAVITQVCADKVRIVEQNVIHHKLPRGQQWTRELPMHVKDGYYTLSDTFTDTQILGWMIQTIDDEYAWTEPAVNPALMTLHAARLDEKADFTGKWLDESDPMEKAYVKANHGHNLNADPHEYFTISETAENALMQATNEVHLMYLHATEKVLKDDNLLKLFNIPEILWPRLRLSWQNRRH
;
A
#
# COMPACT_ATOMS: atom_id res chain seq x y z
N MET A 1 -36.66 -21.67 -1.82
CA MET A 1 -36.68 -20.26 -1.36
C MET A 1 -35.44 -20.07 -0.51
N SER A 2 -34.34 -19.64 -1.11
CA SER A 2 -33.10 -19.31 -0.39
C SER A 2 -33.25 -17.90 0.15
N GLY A 3 -33.43 -17.77 1.47
CA GLY A 3 -33.35 -16.48 2.14
C GLY A 3 -31.92 -15.96 1.98
N ILE A 4 -31.76 -14.91 1.17
CA ILE A 4 -30.54 -14.12 1.15
C ILE A 4 -30.56 -13.37 2.49
N ILE A 5 -29.66 -13.75 3.41
CA ILE A 5 -29.45 -12.98 4.63
C ILE A 5 -28.68 -11.73 4.21
N THR A 6 -29.42 -10.65 4.00
CA THR A 6 -28.94 -9.30 3.65
C THR A 6 -28.70 -8.49 4.92
N GLU A 7 -27.86 -8.97 5.82
CA GLU A 7 -27.47 -8.18 7.00
C GLU A 7 -25.95 -8.03 7.00
N HIS A 8 -25.49 -6.80 6.80
CA HIS A 8 -24.10 -6.45 6.98
C HIS A 8 -23.76 -6.57 8.46
N GLU A 9 -22.65 -7.23 8.77
CA GLU A 9 -22.16 -7.33 10.13
C GLU A 9 -21.42 -6.04 10.50
N PRO A 10 -21.52 -5.59 11.77
CA PRO A 10 -20.82 -4.40 12.22
C PRO A 10 -19.31 -4.46 11.99
N PHE A 11 -18.68 -3.29 11.90
CA PHE A 11 -17.24 -3.14 11.77
C PHE A 11 -16.46 -4.00 12.77
N GLY A 12 -15.43 -4.68 12.29
CA GLY A 12 -14.59 -5.55 13.12
C GLY A 12 -15.20 -6.90 13.47
N THR A 13 -16.44 -7.19 13.02
CA THR A 13 -17.02 -8.53 13.19
C THR A 13 -16.25 -9.54 12.34
N LEU A 14 -15.86 -10.66 12.95
CA LEU A 14 -15.26 -11.80 12.24
C LEU A 14 -16.28 -12.43 11.29
N LEU A 15 -15.97 -12.41 9.99
CA LEU A 15 -16.81 -12.96 8.93
C LEU A 15 -16.44 -14.41 8.59
N GLY A 16 -15.18 -14.78 8.76
CA GLY A 16 -14.66 -16.10 8.41
C GLY A 16 -13.13 -16.11 8.33
N TYR A 17 -12.59 -17.11 7.67
CA TYR A 17 -11.15 -17.30 7.54
C TYR A 17 -10.76 -17.67 6.11
N ALA A 18 -9.68 -17.07 5.61
CA ALA A 18 -8.99 -17.48 4.40
C ALA A 18 -8.13 -18.74 4.65
N PRO A 19 -7.50 -19.33 3.61
CA PRO A 19 -6.51 -20.37 3.76
C PRO A 19 -5.38 -19.94 4.73
N GLY A 20 -4.86 -20.89 5.49
CA GLY A 20 -3.89 -20.61 6.56
C GLY A 20 -4.49 -20.04 7.84
N GLY A 21 -5.83 -19.90 7.93
CA GLY A 21 -6.49 -19.40 9.12
C GLY A 21 -6.41 -17.87 9.28
N VAL A 22 -6.24 -17.14 8.18
CA VAL A 22 -6.19 -15.68 8.20
C VAL A 22 -7.60 -15.11 8.31
N ALA A 23 -7.90 -14.41 9.40
CA ALA A 23 -9.22 -13.87 9.68
C ALA A 23 -9.67 -12.82 8.63
N ILE A 24 -10.97 -12.79 8.34
CA ILE A 24 -11.62 -11.80 7.48
C ILE A 24 -12.62 -11.04 8.35
N TYR A 25 -12.52 -9.72 8.39
CA TYR A 25 -13.38 -8.86 9.20
C TYR A 25 -14.28 -7.97 8.34
N SER A 26 -15.44 -7.59 8.89
CA SER A 26 -16.27 -6.56 8.29
C SER A 26 -15.57 -5.20 8.36
N SER A 27 -15.54 -4.50 7.24
CA SER A 27 -15.05 -3.12 7.13
C SER A 27 -16.19 -2.11 6.95
N ASP A 28 -17.36 -2.36 7.55
CA ASP A 28 -18.53 -1.49 7.42
C ASP A 28 -18.43 -0.26 8.35
N TYR A 29 -17.77 0.80 7.88
CA TYR A 29 -17.53 2.03 8.66
C TYR A 29 -18.80 2.80 9.02
N ASP A 30 -19.93 2.55 8.35
CA ASP A 30 -21.20 3.21 8.67
C ASP A 30 -21.75 2.75 10.03
N THR A 31 -21.25 1.63 10.54
CA THR A 31 -21.60 1.09 11.86
C THR A 31 -20.74 1.63 13.01
N ILE A 32 -19.78 2.51 12.72
CA ILE A 32 -18.87 3.12 13.70
C ILE A 32 -19.33 4.54 14.07
N THR A 33 -19.20 4.93 15.33
CA THR A 33 -19.53 6.30 15.78
C THR A 33 -18.45 7.32 15.40
N GLU A 34 -18.81 8.61 15.28
CA GLU A 34 -17.84 9.67 14.97
C GLU A 34 -16.72 9.79 16.02
N ALA A 35 -17.04 9.58 17.32
CA ALA A 35 -16.05 9.60 18.39
C ALA A 35 -15.01 8.46 18.26
N GLU A 36 -15.42 7.31 17.73
CA GLU A 36 -14.49 6.22 17.45
C GLU A 36 -13.63 6.55 16.23
N LYS A 37 -14.17 7.21 15.20
CA LYS A 37 -13.42 7.65 14.01
C LYS A 37 -12.31 8.66 14.31
N GLU A 38 -12.44 9.45 15.38
CA GLU A 38 -11.42 10.42 15.82
C GLU A 38 -10.15 9.76 16.40
N ASP A 39 -10.20 8.47 16.79
CA ASP A 39 -9.05 7.72 17.30
C ASP A 39 -8.32 6.95 16.17
N ASP A 40 -7.62 7.67 15.28
CA ASP A 40 -6.87 7.12 14.12
C ASP A 40 -5.91 5.98 14.49
N ILE A 41 -5.30 6.05 15.68
CA ILE A 41 -4.32 5.05 16.13
C ILE A 41 -4.99 3.69 16.31
N SER A 42 -6.23 3.66 16.79
CA SER A 42 -6.99 2.42 17.03
C SER A 42 -7.29 1.64 15.73
N PHE A 43 -7.31 2.33 14.58
CA PHE A 43 -7.55 1.73 13.27
C PHE A 43 -6.32 1.11 12.63
N ARG A 44 -5.13 1.33 13.17
CA ARG A 44 -3.91 0.69 12.65
C ARG A 44 -3.87 -0.78 13.08
N SER A 45 -3.73 -1.67 12.10
CA SER A 45 -3.58 -3.11 12.31
C SER A 45 -2.09 -3.47 12.36
N TYR A 46 -1.68 -4.21 13.40
CA TYR A 46 -0.31 -4.67 13.59
C TYR A 46 -0.28 -6.15 13.95
N ILE A 47 0.77 -6.85 13.52
CA ILE A 47 1.15 -8.15 14.07
C ILE A 47 2.58 -8.04 14.59
N GLY A 48 2.76 -8.09 15.91
CA GLY A 48 4.01 -7.67 16.53
C GLY A 48 4.26 -6.19 16.23
N ASN A 49 5.41 -5.89 15.63
CA ASN A 49 5.78 -4.53 15.22
C ASN A 49 5.55 -4.27 13.72
N GLU A 50 4.98 -5.23 12.99
CA GLU A 50 4.76 -5.11 11.56
C GLU A 50 3.38 -4.51 11.28
N TYR A 51 3.34 -3.37 10.58
CA TYR A 51 2.12 -2.69 10.18
C TYR A 51 1.45 -3.45 9.03
N MET A 52 0.22 -3.91 9.27
CA MET A 52 -0.56 -4.64 8.27
C MET A 52 -1.38 -3.69 7.40
N GLY A 53 -1.87 -2.57 7.94
CA GLY A 53 -2.71 -1.62 7.22
C GLY A 53 -3.80 -1.03 8.09
N TYR A 54 -4.70 -0.28 7.46
CA TYR A 54 -5.86 0.32 8.12
C TYR A 54 -7.01 -0.70 8.23
N LYS A 55 -7.53 -0.91 9.45
CA LYS A 55 -8.62 -1.84 9.72
C LYS A 55 -9.92 -1.37 9.07
N TRP A 56 -10.64 -2.15 8.27
CA TRP A 56 -10.34 -3.51 7.77
C TRP A 56 -10.30 -3.48 6.24
N GLN A 57 -9.45 -2.62 5.70
CA GLN A 57 -9.33 -2.37 4.26
C GLN A 57 -8.80 -3.59 3.50
N CYS A 58 -9.01 -3.59 2.19
CA CYS A 58 -8.52 -4.64 1.28
C CYS A 58 -6.98 -4.77 1.32
N VAL A 59 -6.26 -3.65 1.36
CA VAL A 59 -4.78 -3.60 1.48
C VAL A 59 -4.30 -4.22 2.79
N GLU A 60 -5.00 -3.96 3.90
CA GLU A 60 -4.67 -4.53 5.21
C GLU A 60 -4.74 -6.06 5.18
N PHE A 61 -5.81 -6.59 4.61
CA PHE A 61 -6.00 -8.02 4.50
C PHE A 61 -4.96 -8.67 3.58
N ALA A 62 -4.71 -8.09 2.41
CA ALA A 62 -3.73 -8.62 1.46
C ALA A 62 -2.34 -8.69 2.08
N ARG A 63 -1.89 -7.63 2.77
CA ARG A 63 -0.60 -7.60 3.47
C ARG A 63 -0.54 -8.63 4.59
N ARG A 64 -1.61 -8.70 5.42
CA ARG A 64 -1.70 -9.67 6.52
C ARG A 64 -1.73 -11.12 6.04
N PHE A 65 -2.42 -11.39 4.93
CA PHE A 65 -2.45 -12.72 4.32
C PHE A 65 -1.07 -13.17 3.88
N LEU A 66 -0.33 -12.31 3.16
CA LEU A 66 1.03 -12.61 2.71
C LEU A 66 1.99 -12.77 3.89
N TYR A 67 1.86 -11.92 4.92
CA TYR A 67 2.70 -11.99 6.11
C TYR A 67 2.51 -13.31 6.86
N LEU A 68 1.27 -13.70 7.16
CA LEU A 68 0.98 -14.90 7.95
C LEU A 68 1.29 -16.20 7.21
N ASN A 69 1.10 -16.25 5.89
CA ASN A 69 1.33 -17.47 5.10
C ASN A 69 2.74 -17.60 4.54
N TYR A 70 3.40 -16.49 4.23
CA TYR A 70 4.66 -16.48 3.48
C TYR A 70 5.77 -15.65 4.15
N GLY A 71 5.50 -14.93 5.23
CA GLY A 71 6.49 -14.10 5.92
C GLY A 71 6.94 -12.87 5.13
N VAL A 72 6.16 -12.45 4.12
CA VAL A 72 6.50 -11.33 3.23
C VAL A 72 5.44 -10.23 3.27
N VAL A 73 5.86 -8.99 3.00
CA VAL A 73 4.99 -7.83 2.90
C VAL A 73 5.36 -6.98 1.68
N PHE A 74 4.38 -6.29 1.09
CA PHE A 74 4.62 -5.20 0.16
C PHE A 74 4.67 -3.86 0.91
N THR A 75 5.33 -2.87 0.32
CA THR A 75 5.52 -1.53 0.89
C THR A 75 4.19 -0.80 1.14
N ASP A 76 4.23 0.34 1.82
CA ASP A 76 3.04 1.15 1.97
C ASP A 76 2.61 1.80 0.64
N VAL A 77 1.30 1.88 0.46
CA VAL A 77 0.63 2.42 -0.73
C VAL A 77 -0.56 3.25 -0.27
N GLY A 78 -0.85 4.35 -0.95
CA GLY A 78 -2.03 5.16 -0.67
C GLY A 78 -3.30 4.48 -1.13
N MET A 79 -3.27 3.89 -2.33
CA MET A 79 -4.41 3.23 -2.96
C MET A 79 -4.07 1.80 -3.39
N ALA A 80 -5.07 0.92 -3.42
CA ALA A 80 -4.86 -0.50 -3.71
C ALA A 80 -4.36 -0.76 -5.13
N TYR A 81 -4.75 0.07 -6.11
CA TYR A 81 -4.30 -0.09 -7.50
C TYR A 81 -2.78 0.12 -7.65
N GLU A 82 -2.15 0.93 -6.78
CA GLU A 82 -0.71 1.24 -6.81
C GLU A 82 0.15 0.00 -6.54
N ILE A 83 -0.42 -1.02 -5.88
CA ILE A 83 0.26 -2.31 -5.65
C ILE A 83 0.73 -2.91 -6.98
N PHE A 84 -0.01 -2.71 -8.08
CA PHE A 84 0.34 -3.25 -9.39
C PHE A 84 1.63 -2.64 -9.98
N SER A 85 2.07 -1.48 -9.50
CA SER A 85 3.34 -0.84 -9.90
C SER A 85 4.52 -1.29 -9.05
N LEU A 86 4.30 -2.03 -7.95
CA LEU A 86 5.37 -2.59 -7.13
C LEU A 86 6.11 -3.72 -7.84
N ARG A 87 7.41 -3.87 -7.57
CA ARG A 87 8.28 -4.89 -8.21
C ARG A 87 9.06 -5.75 -7.22
N PHE A 88 8.81 -5.59 -5.93
CA PHE A 88 9.41 -6.42 -4.90
C PHE A 88 8.52 -6.57 -3.67
N LEU A 89 8.82 -7.60 -2.89
CA LEU A 89 8.31 -7.82 -1.53
C LEU A 89 9.49 -7.80 -0.57
N ARG A 90 9.26 -7.39 0.68
CA ARG A 90 10.22 -7.55 1.77
C ARG A 90 9.91 -8.83 2.53
N HIS A 91 10.90 -9.70 2.68
CA HIS A 91 10.84 -10.83 3.59
C HIS A 91 11.16 -10.35 5.00
N VAL A 92 10.20 -10.49 5.93
CA VAL A 92 10.25 -9.78 7.21
C VAL A 92 11.40 -10.27 8.12
N VAL A 93 11.67 -11.58 8.09
CA VAL A 93 12.61 -12.23 9.01
C VAL A 93 14.05 -11.75 8.80
N ASP A 94 14.44 -11.44 7.57
CA ASP A 94 15.83 -11.10 7.22
C ASP A 94 15.99 -9.82 6.38
N ASP A 95 14.89 -9.09 6.13
CA ASP A 95 14.80 -7.92 5.25
C ASP A 95 15.25 -8.15 3.81
N SER A 96 15.37 -9.40 3.35
CA SER A 96 15.67 -9.64 1.95
C SER A 96 14.56 -9.09 1.04
N ILE A 97 14.98 -8.56 -0.10
CA ILE A 97 14.08 -8.04 -1.13
C ILE A 97 13.86 -9.15 -2.16
N LEU A 98 12.62 -9.59 -2.31
CA LEU A 98 12.21 -10.66 -3.20
C LEU A 98 11.55 -10.08 -4.45
N PRO A 99 11.86 -10.57 -5.66
CA PRO A 99 11.27 -10.05 -6.88
C PRO A 99 9.78 -10.38 -6.96
N LEU A 100 8.99 -9.38 -7.37
CA LEU A 100 7.56 -9.46 -7.61
C LEU A 100 7.28 -9.03 -9.05
N ARG A 101 6.58 -9.88 -9.81
CA ARG A 101 6.24 -9.63 -11.21
C ARG A 101 4.76 -9.38 -11.35
N ALA A 102 4.41 -8.34 -12.12
CA ALA A 102 3.03 -8.02 -12.48
C ALA A 102 2.70 -8.65 -13.83
N PHE A 103 1.49 -9.17 -13.98
CA PHE A 103 1.00 -9.82 -15.19
C PHE A 103 -0.35 -9.23 -15.54
N LYS A 104 -0.47 -8.60 -16.71
CA LYS A 104 -1.73 -7.98 -17.13
C LYS A 104 -2.82 -9.03 -17.30
N ASN A 105 -4.06 -8.66 -16.97
CA ASN A 105 -5.21 -9.48 -17.29
C ASN A 105 -5.26 -9.76 -18.80
N GLY A 106 -5.51 -11.01 -19.20
CA GLY A 106 -5.41 -11.43 -20.60
C GLY A 106 -3.99 -11.70 -21.08
N CYS A 107 -3.06 -12.10 -20.21
CA CYS A 107 -1.70 -12.51 -20.59
C CYS A 107 -1.51 -14.04 -20.60
N GLN A 108 -0.33 -14.51 -21.01
CA GLN A 108 -0.01 -15.94 -21.11
C GLN A 108 0.42 -16.59 -19.79
N GLN A 109 0.85 -15.80 -18.81
CA GLN A 109 1.18 -16.30 -17.49
C GLN A 109 -0.09 -16.65 -16.73
N ALA A 110 -0.38 -17.93 -16.50
CA ALA A 110 -1.55 -18.33 -15.72
C ALA A 110 -1.55 -17.70 -14.31
N PRO A 111 -2.72 -17.28 -13.77
CA PRO A 111 -2.83 -16.93 -12.36
C PRO A 111 -2.53 -18.16 -11.49
N VAL A 112 -2.02 -17.94 -10.28
CA VAL A 112 -1.67 -19.01 -9.34
C VAL A 112 -2.26 -18.71 -7.96
N ALA A 113 -2.51 -19.76 -7.17
CA ALA A 113 -2.90 -19.59 -5.77
C ALA A 113 -1.80 -18.88 -4.98
N GLY A 114 -2.19 -17.94 -4.11
CA GLY A 114 -1.31 -17.04 -3.38
C GLY A 114 -0.97 -15.74 -4.11
N ALA A 115 -1.28 -15.61 -5.41
CA ALA A 115 -1.04 -14.38 -6.15
C ALA A 115 -1.95 -13.24 -5.67
N LEU A 116 -1.41 -12.02 -5.66
CA LEU A 116 -2.22 -10.81 -5.51
C LEU A 116 -3.00 -10.57 -6.80
N LEU A 117 -4.25 -10.14 -6.70
CA LEU A 117 -5.10 -9.74 -7.83
C LEU A 117 -5.51 -8.28 -7.64
N ILE A 118 -5.20 -7.42 -8.60
CA ILE A 118 -5.33 -5.97 -8.47
C ILE A 118 -6.37 -5.43 -9.46
N TRP A 119 -7.21 -4.52 -8.98
CA TRP A 119 -8.14 -3.73 -9.77
C TRP A 119 -7.69 -2.27 -9.84
N GLN A 120 -7.98 -1.66 -10.98
CA GLN A 120 -7.83 -0.22 -11.19
C GLN A 120 -8.91 0.54 -10.41
N GLU A 121 -8.66 1.81 -10.14
CA GLU A 121 -9.72 2.73 -9.73
C GLU A 121 -10.81 2.84 -10.80
N GLY A 122 -12.06 3.02 -10.37
CA GLY A 122 -13.23 3.14 -11.23
C GLY A 122 -14.37 2.19 -10.86
N GLY A 123 -15.58 2.54 -11.31
CA GLY A 123 -16.80 1.77 -11.03
C GLY A 123 -17.05 1.58 -9.54
N GLU A 124 -17.32 0.33 -9.14
CA GLU A 124 -17.43 -0.10 -7.74
C GLU A 124 -16.23 0.35 -6.88
N PHE A 125 -15.03 0.37 -7.46
CA PHE A 125 -13.78 0.71 -6.76
C PHE A 125 -13.31 2.15 -6.98
N LYS A 126 -14.26 3.03 -7.32
CA LYS A 126 -14.15 4.51 -7.49
C LYS A 126 -12.74 5.08 -7.51
N ARG A 127 -12.17 5.46 -6.36
CA ARG A 127 -10.86 6.16 -6.25
C ARG A 127 -9.75 5.30 -5.67
N THR A 128 -10.09 4.11 -5.16
CA THR A 128 -9.15 3.30 -4.36
C THR A 128 -8.56 2.15 -5.16
N GLY A 129 -9.25 1.72 -6.22
CA GLY A 129 -9.03 0.39 -6.79
C GLY A 129 -9.33 -0.70 -5.75
N HIS A 130 -8.82 -1.90 -5.99
CA HIS A 130 -9.01 -3.02 -5.07
C HIS A 130 -7.86 -4.03 -5.14
N VAL A 131 -7.68 -4.79 -4.06
CA VAL A 131 -6.74 -5.92 -4.00
C VAL A 131 -7.38 -7.12 -3.31
N ALA A 132 -7.23 -8.28 -3.93
CA ALA A 132 -7.61 -9.57 -3.38
C ALA A 132 -6.44 -10.56 -3.47
N VAL A 133 -6.59 -11.73 -2.84
CA VAL A 133 -5.66 -12.85 -2.99
C VAL A 133 -6.36 -14.01 -3.68
N ILE A 134 -5.75 -14.59 -4.71
CA ILE A 134 -6.24 -15.80 -5.38
C ILE A 134 -6.02 -17.00 -4.46
N THR A 135 -7.06 -17.69 -4.03
CA THR A 135 -6.96 -18.86 -3.13
C THR A 135 -6.94 -20.18 -3.87
N GLN A 136 -7.63 -20.27 -5.02
CA GLN A 136 -7.69 -21.47 -5.83
C GLN A 136 -7.89 -21.11 -7.31
N VAL A 137 -7.20 -21.84 -8.18
CA VAL A 137 -7.37 -21.74 -9.64
C VAL A 137 -8.06 -23.02 -10.11
N CYS A 138 -9.23 -22.88 -10.71
CA CYS A 138 -10.02 -23.95 -11.32
C CYS A 138 -9.90 -23.88 -12.85
N ALA A 139 -10.58 -24.78 -13.58
CA ALA A 139 -10.50 -24.80 -15.04
C ALA A 139 -11.11 -23.55 -15.70
N ASP A 140 -12.22 -23.03 -15.16
CA ASP A 140 -13.06 -21.99 -15.75
C ASP A 140 -13.27 -20.78 -14.81
N LYS A 141 -12.59 -20.77 -13.66
CA LYS A 141 -12.71 -19.71 -12.65
C LYS A 141 -11.54 -19.69 -11.69
N VAL A 142 -11.44 -18.60 -10.95
CA VAL A 142 -10.62 -18.50 -9.74
C VAL A 142 -11.51 -18.23 -8.53
N ARG A 143 -11.06 -18.68 -7.36
CA ARG A 143 -11.61 -18.27 -6.07
C ARG A 143 -10.66 -17.26 -5.47
N ILE A 144 -11.22 -16.19 -4.93
CA ILE A 144 -10.46 -15.12 -4.31
C ILE A 144 -10.90 -14.91 -2.88
N VAL A 145 -10.05 -14.24 -2.11
CA VAL A 145 -10.37 -13.79 -0.76
C VAL A 145 -9.91 -12.35 -0.58
N GLU A 146 -10.78 -11.54 0.01
CA GLU A 146 -10.60 -10.08 0.15
C GLU A 146 -11.33 -9.56 1.39
N GLN A 147 -11.04 -8.31 1.76
CA GLN A 147 -11.85 -7.52 2.71
C GLN A 147 -12.35 -6.26 2.00
N ASN A 148 -13.35 -5.60 2.58
CA ASN A 148 -13.94 -4.35 2.05
C ASN A 148 -14.67 -4.51 0.71
N VAL A 149 -15.42 -5.61 0.56
CA VAL A 149 -16.37 -5.85 -0.54
C VAL A 149 -17.64 -6.52 0.01
N ILE A 150 -17.47 -7.61 0.75
CA ILE A 150 -18.56 -8.30 1.45
C ILE A 150 -18.45 -8.08 2.95
N HIS A 151 -19.60 -7.87 3.61
CA HIS A 151 -19.70 -7.55 5.03
C HIS A 151 -20.53 -8.57 5.82
N HIS A 152 -20.91 -9.69 5.22
CA HIS A 152 -21.69 -10.75 5.86
C HIS A 152 -20.82 -11.98 6.17
N LYS A 153 -21.23 -12.79 7.15
CA LYS A 153 -20.52 -14.02 7.52
C LYS A 153 -20.43 -14.99 6.34
N LEU A 154 -19.24 -15.53 6.12
CA LEU A 154 -19.02 -16.57 5.13
C LEU A 154 -19.72 -17.87 5.54
N PRO A 155 -20.17 -18.70 4.57
CA PRO A 155 -20.65 -20.04 4.85
C PRO A 155 -19.61 -20.86 5.63
N ARG A 156 -20.09 -21.72 6.54
CA ARG A 156 -19.21 -22.50 7.42
C ARG A 156 -18.23 -23.35 6.61
N GLY A 157 -16.93 -23.12 6.83
CA GLY A 157 -15.84 -23.84 6.17
C GLY A 157 -15.44 -23.28 4.80
N GLN A 158 -16.15 -22.27 4.28
CA GLN A 158 -15.74 -21.57 3.07
C GLN A 158 -14.56 -20.64 3.38
N GLN A 159 -13.53 -20.70 2.54
CA GLN A 159 -12.28 -19.92 2.67
C GLN A 159 -12.02 -19.01 1.47
N TRP A 160 -13.08 -18.51 0.86
CA TRP A 160 -13.04 -17.57 -0.28
C TRP A 160 -14.28 -16.67 -0.23
N THR A 161 -14.16 -15.44 -0.72
CA THR A 161 -15.23 -14.43 -0.73
C THR A 161 -16.04 -14.46 -2.02
N ARG A 162 -15.36 -14.52 -3.17
CA ARG A 162 -15.96 -14.52 -4.50
C ARG A 162 -15.32 -15.55 -5.42
N GLU A 163 -16.07 -15.92 -6.46
CA GLU A 163 -15.59 -16.69 -7.61
C GLU A 163 -15.62 -15.78 -8.83
N LEU A 164 -14.51 -15.70 -9.57
CA LEU A 164 -14.40 -14.91 -10.80
C LEU A 164 -14.24 -15.84 -12.00
N PRO A 165 -15.05 -15.71 -13.06
CA PRO A 165 -14.87 -16.47 -14.29
C PRO A 165 -13.48 -16.26 -14.90
N MET A 166 -12.88 -17.35 -15.37
CA MET A 166 -11.60 -17.37 -16.06
C MET A 166 -11.80 -17.93 -17.47
N HIS A 167 -11.46 -17.13 -18.46
CA HIS A 167 -11.51 -17.50 -19.87
C HIS A 167 -10.11 -17.79 -20.37
N VAL A 168 -9.90 -18.98 -20.92
CA VAL A 168 -8.62 -19.39 -21.52
C VAL A 168 -8.80 -19.51 -23.02
N LYS A 169 -8.08 -18.69 -23.79
CA LYS A 169 -8.12 -18.71 -25.26
C LYS A 169 -6.70 -18.59 -25.81
N ASP A 170 -6.29 -19.54 -26.64
CA ASP A 170 -4.97 -19.55 -27.30
C ASP A 170 -3.79 -19.41 -26.31
N GLY A 171 -3.95 -19.94 -25.09
CA GLY A 171 -2.95 -19.84 -24.01
C GLY A 171 -2.98 -18.52 -23.23
N TYR A 172 -3.91 -17.60 -23.51
CA TYR A 172 -4.12 -16.37 -22.75
C TYR A 172 -5.22 -16.56 -21.71
N TYR A 173 -4.96 -16.08 -20.49
CA TYR A 173 -5.84 -16.19 -19.34
C TYR A 173 -6.48 -14.83 -19.06
N THR A 174 -7.81 -14.75 -19.08
CA THR A 174 -8.55 -13.52 -18.78
C THR A 174 -9.52 -13.77 -17.64
N LEU A 175 -9.44 -12.97 -16.59
CA LEU A 175 -10.41 -12.95 -15.50
C LEU A 175 -11.47 -11.88 -15.75
N SER A 176 -12.73 -12.23 -15.49
CA SER A 176 -13.86 -11.32 -15.52
C SER A 176 -14.34 -11.07 -14.09
N ASP A 177 -14.58 -9.82 -13.73
CA ASP A 177 -15.11 -9.49 -12.40
C ASP A 177 -16.62 -9.79 -12.30
N THR A 178 -17.14 -9.85 -11.09
CA THR A 178 -18.60 -9.94 -10.84
C THR A 178 -19.32 -8.61 -11.03
N PHE A 179 -18.59 -7.49 -10.95
CA PHE A 179 -19.09 -6.15 -11.27
C PHE A 179 -18.86 -5.84 -12.76
N THR A 180 -19.76 -5.06 -13.36
CA THR A 180 -19.72 -4.76 -14.80
C THR A 180 -18.94 -3.49 -15.13
N ASP A 181 -18.62 -2.68 -14.13
CA ASP A 181 -18.02 -1.35 -14.26
C ASP A 181 -16.61 -1.26 -13.65
N THR A 182 -16.00 -2.40 -13.30
CA THR A 182 -14.65 -2.49 -12.74
C THR A 182 -13.64 -2.95 -13.79
N GLN A 183 -12.36 -2.67 -13.53
CA GLN A 183 -11.25 -3.09 -14.39
C GLN A 183 -10.20 -3.85 -13.58
N ILE A 184 -10.06 -5.14 -13.85
CA ILE A 184 -8.93 -5.93 -13.34
C ILE A 184 -7.67 -5.53 -14.10
N LEU A 185 -6.66 -5.02 -13.38
CA LEU A 185 -5.34 -4.75 -13.96
C LEU A 185 -4.61 -6.05 -14.27
N GLY A 186 -4.63 -6.99 -13.32
CA GLY A 186 -3.96 -8.27 -13.44
C GLY A 186 -3.54 -8.86 -12.09
N TRP A 187 -2.67 -9.86 -12.12
CA TRP A 187 -2.15 -10.52 -10.92
C TRP A 187 -0.65 -10.34 -10.76
N MET A 188 -0.17 -10.53 -9.53
CA MET A 188 1.25 -10.43 -9.21
C MET A 188 1.76 -11.69 -8.52
N ILE A 189 2.93 -12.16 -8.95
CA ILE A 189 3.56 -13.40 -8.48
C ILE A 189 4.97 -13.07 -7.99
N GLN A 190 5.33 -13.56 -6.81
CA GLN A 190 6.70 -13.53 -6.32
C GLN A 190 7.52 -14.56 -7.11
N THR A 191 8.30 -14.12 -8.08
CA THR A 191 9.12 -14.99 -8.92
C THR A 191 10.30 -14.21 -9.52
N ILE A 192 11.41 -14.91 -9.78
CA ILE A 192 12.52 -14.36 -10.57
C ILE A 192 12.20 -14.31 -12.06
N ASP A 193 11.36 -15.24 -12.52
CA ASP A 193 10.97 -15.42 -13.92
C ASP A 193 10.15 -14.22 -14.41
N ASP A 194 10.66 -13.54 -15.43
CA ASP A 194 10.04 -12.37 -16.03
C ASP A 194 9.37 -12.67 -17.38
N GLU A 195 9.26 -13.95 -17.77
CA GLU A 195 8.51 -14.35 -18.96
C GLU A 195 7.06 -13.85 -18.86
N TYR A 196 6.62 -13.07 -19.85
CA TYR A 196 5.31 -12.39 -19.91
C TYR A 196 5.05 -11.30 -18.86
N ALA A 197 6.03 -10.97 -18.01
CA ALA A 197 5.87 -9.93 -17.00
C ALA A 197 5.63 -8.56 -17.66
N TRP A 198 4.68 -7.82 -17.11
CA TRP A 198 4.36 -6.47 -17.55
C TRP A 198 5.43 -5.48 -17.08
N THR A 199 5.94 -4.71 -18.04
CA THR A 199 6.81 -3.57 -17.79
C THR A 199 6.02 -2.27 -17.95
N GLU A 200 6.15 -1.38 -16.97
CA GLU A 200 5.48 -0.10 -16.99
C GLU A 200 6.07 0.80 -18.10
N PRO A 201 5.23 1.49 -18.90
CA PRO A 201 5.73 2.46 -19.87
C PRO A 201 6.50 3.58 -19.17
N ALA A 202 7.50 4.14 -19.85
CA ALA A 202 8.19 5.32 -19.34
C ALA A 202 7.20 6.49 -19.15
N VAL A 203 7.22 7.08 -17.96
CA VAL A 203 6.43 8.28 -17.65
C VAL A 203 6.88 9.43 -18.56
N ASN A 204 5.93 10.21 -19.09
CA ASN A 204 6.25 11.40 -19.87
C ASN A 204 7.07 12.38 -19.02
N PRO A 205 8.34 12.67 -19.37
CA PRO A 205 9.20 13.54 -18.56
C PRO A 205 8.64 14.95 -18.33
N ALA A 206 7.77 15.44 -19.23
CA ALA A 206 7.10 16.72 -19.04
C ALA A 206 6.22 16.75 -17.79
N LEU A 207 5.61 15.63 -17.40
CA LEU A 207 4.80 15.53 -16.18
C LEU A 207 5.66 15.57 -14.91
N MET A 208 6.96 15.32 -15.01
CA MET A 208 7.92 15.37 -13.91
C MET A 208 8.57 16.75 -13.72
N THR A 209 8.11 17.76 -14.49
CA THR A 209 8.69 19.11 -14.45
C THR A 209 8.09 19.93 -13.31
N LEU A 210 8.94 20.70 -12.63
CA LEU A 210 8.51 21.71 -11.65
C LEU A 210 8.06 22.97 -12.38
N HIS A 211 6.87 23.48 -12.06
CA HIS A 211 6.32 24.68 -12.69
C HIS A 211 6.25 25.83 -11.67
N ALA A 212 6.78 26.99 -12.03
CA ALA A 212 6.60 28.21 -11.24
C ALA A 212 5.24 28.84 -11.56
N ALA A 213 4.55 29.31 -10.53
CA ALA A 213 3.27 30.00 -10.61
C ALA A 213 3.25 31.17 -9.63
N ARG A 214 2.27 32.07 -9.81
CA ARG A 214 2.13 33.28 -8.99
C ARG A 214 0.69 33.48 -8.57
N LEU A 215 0.48 33.83 -7.30
CA LEU A 215 -0.82 34.24 -6.76
C LEU A 215 -1.23 35.62 -7.30
N ASP A 216 -2.55 35.89 -7.31
CA ASP A 216 -3.09 37.23 -7.63
C ASP A 216 -2.50 38.26 -6.65
N GLU A 217 -2.12 39.43 -7.16
CA GLU A 217 -1.54 40.54 -6.37
C GLU A 217 -2.46 41.02 -5.24
N LYS A 218 -3.76 40.68 -5.28
CA LYS A 218 -4.70 40.94 -4.19
C LYS A 218 -4.42 40.14 -2.91
N ALA A 219 -3.64 39.07 -2.97
CA ALA A 219 -3.19 38.37 -1.77
C ALA A 219 -2.23 39.27 -0.98
N ASP A 220 -2.60 39.65 0.24
CA ASP A 220 -1.79 40.56 1.06
C ASP A 220 -0.88 39.78 2.02
N PHE A 221 0.42 39.89 1.79
CA PHE A 221 1.48 39.34 2.64
C PHE A 221 2.30 40.43 3.35
N THR A 222 1.88 41.69 3.28
CA THR A 222 2.59 42.82 3.92
C THR A 222 2.33 42.93 5.43
N GLY A 223 1.23 42.33 5.89
CA GLY A 223 0.80 42.30 7.28
C GLY A 223 1.23 41.06 8.06
N LYS A 224 0.53 40.81 9.17
CA LYS A 224 0.72 39.65 10.03
C LYS A 224 -0.13 38.47 9.56
N TRP A 225 0.33 37.77 8.53
CA TRP A 225 -0.37 36.63 7.94
C TRP A 225 -0.10 35.30 8.66
N LEU A 226 0.82 35.29 9.63
CA LEU A 226 1.02 34.18 10.57
C LEU A 226 0.36 34.52 11.92
N ASP A 227 -0.29 33.55 12.54
CA ASP A 227 -1.00 33.68 13.80
C ASP A 227 -0.05 33.60 15.00
N GLU A 228 0.39 34.75 15.51
CA GLU A 228 1.24 34.80 16.71
C GLU A 228 0.53 34.39 18.02
N SER A 229 -0.78 34.08 17.98
CA SER A 229 -1.47 33.44 19.11
C SER A 229 -1.17 31.95 19.20
N ASP A 230 -0.82 31.30 18.07
CA ASP A 230 -0.27 29.95 18.04
C ASP A 230 1.22 29.98 18.49
N PRO A 231 1.60 29.23 19.55
CA PRO A 231 2.98 29.16 20.00
C PRO A 231 4.00 28.73 18.94
N MET A 232 3.63 27.86 17.99
CA MET A 232 4.49 27.40 16.91
C MET A 232 4.73 28.50 15.88
N GLU A 233 3.68 29.13 15.37
CA GLU A 233 3.82 30.23 14.42
C GLU A 233 4.54 31.43 15.04
N LYS A 234 4.27 31.74 16.32
CA LYS A 234 5.03 32.75 17.07
C LYS A 234 6.52 32.43 17.15
N ALA A 235 6.88 31.16 17.40
CA ALA A 235 8.28 30.74 17.42
C ALA A 235 8.93 30.88 16.04
N TYR A 236 8.21 30.53 14.98
CA TYR A 236 8.64 30.71 13.59
C TYR A 236 8.89 32.19 13.26
N VAL A 237 7.95 33.07 13.58
CA VAL A 237 8.07 34.53 13.37
C VAL A 237 9.30 35.08 14.08
N LYS A 238 9.54 34.65 15.32
CA LYS A 238 10.72 35.05 16.09
C LYS A 238 12.02 34.58 15.45
N ALA A 239 12.08 33.34 14.97
CA ALA A 239 13.27 32.76 14.36
C ALA A 239 13.59 33.36 12.99
N ASN A 240 12.56 33.71 12.21
CA ASN A 240 12.68 34.28 10.86
C ASN A 240 12.59 35.81 10.84
N HIS A 241 12.67 36.46 12.01
CA HIS A 241 12.65 37.92 12.18
C HIS A 241 11.46 38.62 11.53
N GLY A 242 10.28 38.00 11.55
CA GLY A 242 9.05 38.53 10.96
C GLY A 242 8.20 37.47 10.28
N HIS A 243 7.18 37.92 9.57
CA HIS A 243 6.25 37.09 8.83
C HIS A 243 6.79 36.78 7.43
N ASN A 244 7.94 36.08 7.37
CA ASN A 244 8.67 35.81 6.13
C ASN A 244 8.71 34.31 5.83
N LEU A 245 8.47 33.94 4.57
CA LEU A 245 8.60 32.55 4.10
C LEU A 245 9.74 32.40 3.08
N ASN A 246 9.73 33.25 2.06
CA ASN A 246 10.69 33.31 0.97
C ASN A 246 10.87 34.78 0.52
N ALA A 247 11.60 35.02 -0.57
CA ALA A 247 11.84 36.37 -1.08
C ALA A 247 10.57 37.02 -1.68
N ASP A 248 9.67 36.21 -2.26
CA ASP A 248 8.41 36.66 -2.84
C ASP A 248 7.28 35.68 -2.49
N PRO A 249 6.42 36.01 -1.52
CA PRO A 249 5.37 35.11 -1.04
C PRO A 249 4.22 34.92 -2.04
N HIS A 250 4.17 35.70 -3.13
CA HIS A 250 3.25 35.44 -4.22
C HIS A 250 3.73 34.33 -5.14
N GLU A 251 5.01 33.97 -5.13
CA GLU A 251 5.56 32.89 -5.95
C GLU A 251 5.45 31.53 -5.27
N TYR A 252 5.01 30.53 -6.02
CA TYR A 252 4.93 29.15 -5.59
C TYR A 252 5.26 28.21 -6.73
N PHE A 253 5.50 26.93 -6.39
CA PHE A 253 5.74 25.89 -7.38
C PHE A 253 4.61 24.87 -7.38
N THR A 254 4.34 24.29 -8.55
CA THR A 254 3.42 23.17 -8.71
C THR A 254 4.14 21.99 -9.37
N ILE A 255 3.68 20.81 -9.02
CA ILE A 255 4.03 19.54 -9.66
C ILE A 255 2.73 18.88 -10.13
N SER A 256 2.82 17.96 -11.09
CA SER A 256 1.66 17.16 -11.47
C SER A 256 1.39 16.08 -10.41
N GLU A 257 0.15 15.58 -10.36
CA GLU A 257 -0.22 14.41 -9.55
C GLU A 257 0.61 13.17 -9.93
N THR A 258 0.99 13.03 -11.21
CA THR A 258 1.91 11.98 -11.66
C THR A 258 3.28 12.10 -10.99
N ALA A 259 3.82 13.32 -10.84
CA ALA A 259 5.09 13.54 -10.17
C ALA A 259 4.99 13.30 -8.66
N GLU A 260 3.89 13.69 -8.03
CA GLU A 260 3.62 13.40 -6.62
C GLU A 260 3.56 11.89 -6.36
N ASN A 261 2.80 11.14 -7.16
CA ASN A 261 2.72 9.68 -7.05
C ASN A 261 4.08 9.00 -7.24
N ALA A 262 4.87 9.48 -8.21
CA ALA A 262 6.24 9.01 -8.41
C ALA A 262 7.15 9.31 -7.20
N LEU A 263 6.99 10.48 -6.55
CA LEU A 263 7.72 10.83 -5.32
C LEU A 263 7.32 9.94 -4.15
N MET A 264 6.02 9.66 -3.97
CA MET A 264 5.54 8.74 -2.92
C MET A 264 6.10 7.33 -3.13
N GLN A 265 5.99 6.80 -4.35
CA GLN A 265 6.53 5.48 -4.70
C GLN A 265 8.03 5.41 -4.44
N ALA A 266 8.79 6.39 -4.94
CA ALA A 266 10.24 6.44 -4.75
C ALA A 266 10.62 6.58 -3.27
N THR A 267 9.88 7.37 -2.49
CA THR A 267 10.14 7.54 -1.05
C THR A 267 10.02 6.21 -0.31
N ASN A 268 8.96 5.45 -0.58
CA ASN A 268 8.70 4.17 0.06
C ASN A 268 9.73 3.10 -0.38
N GLU A 269 10.04 3.04 -1.67
CA GLU A 269 11.03 2.11 -2.21
C GLU A 269 12.43 2.40 -1.67
N VAL A 270 12.88 3.65 -1.75
CA VAL A 270 14.19 4.08 -1.29
C VAL A 270 14.32 3.87 0.22
N HIS A 271 13.29 4.15 1.01
CA HIS A 271 13.30 3.89 2.45
C HIS A 271 13.61 2.41 2.74
N LEU A 272 12.90 1.47 2.11
CA LEU A 272 13.14 0.04 2.30
C LEU A 272 14.54 -0.38 1.81
N MET A 273 15.01 0.18 0.70
CA MET A 273 16.38 -0.07 0.21
C MET A 273 17.43 0.42 1.22
N TYR A 274 17.23 1.58 1.86
CA TYR A 274 18.11 2.08 2.91
C TYR A 274 18.10 1.19 4.14
N LEU A 275 16.95 0.69 4.58
CA LEU A 275 16.87 -0.26 5.69
C LEU A 275 17.60 -1.57 5.35
N HIS A 276 17.39 -2.10 4.13
CA HIS A 276 18.08 -3.30 3.65
C HIS A 276 19.61 -3.11 3.61
N ALA A 277 20.08 -1.98 3.05
CA ALA A 277 21.51 -1.67 3.01
C ALA A 277 22.08 -1.49 4.42
N THR A 278 21.33 -0.86 5.33
CA THR A 278 21.74 -0.68 6.74
C THR A 278 21.93 -2.03 7.43
N GLU A 279 21.00 -2.97 7.24
CA GLU A 279 21.13 -4.34 7.77
C GLU A 279 22.37 -5.06 7.22
N LYS A 280 22.68 -4.91 5.92
CA LYS A 280 23.88 -5.46 5.30
C LYS A 280 25.16 -4.87 5.91
N VAL A 281 25.20 -3.56 6.10
CA VAL A 281 26.34 -2.86 6.71
C VAL A 281 26.57 -3.34 8.15
N LEU A 282 25.51 -3.46 8.95
CA LEU A 282 25.63 -3.86 10.36
C LEU A 282 26.06 -5.32 10.55
N LYS A 283 25.83 -6.17 9.54
CA LYS A 283 26.25 -7.58 9.49
C LYS A 283 27.69 -7.81 9.01
N ASP A 284 28.35 -6.80 8.42
CA ASP A 284 29.72 -6.92 7.88
C ASP A 284 30.62 -5.76 8.36
N ASP A 285 31.60 -6.08 9.21
CA ASP A 285 32.59 -5.11 9.72
C ASP A 285 33.38 -4.43 8.60
N ASN A 286 33.58 -5.07 7.44
CA ASN A 286 34.25 -4.46 6.31
C ASN A 286 33.43 -3.35 5.64
N LEU A 287 32.11 -3.42 5.75
CA LEU A 287 31.22 -2.36 5.30
C LEU A 287 31.08 -1.28 6.37
N LEU A 288 30.88 -1.68 7.63
CA LEU A 288 30.68 -0.73 8.73
C LEU A 288 31.88 0.19 8.96
N LYS A 289 33.12 -0.30 8.78
CA LYS A 289 34.33 0.54 8.89
C LYS A 289 34.36 1.72 7.91
N LEU A 290 33.66 1.62 6.77
CA LEU A 290 33.62 2.68 5.75
C LEU A 290 32.88 3.94 6.24
N PHE A 291 32.03 3.81 7.27
CA PHE A 291 31.26 4.91 7.83
C PHE A 291 32.05 5.74 8.85
N ASN A 292 33.30 5.35 9.17
CA ASN A 292 34.18 6.05 10.12
C ASN A 292 33.53 6.28 11.50
N ILE A 293 32.64 5.37 11.92
CA ILE A 293 32.05 5.39 13.26
C ILE A 293 33.01 4.68 14.23
N PRO A 294 33.32 5.25 15.42
CA PRO A 294 34.18 4.61 16.39
C PRO A 294 33.79 3.16 16.69
N GLU A 295 34.75 2.23 16.60
CA GLU A 295 34.51 0.77 16.77
C GLU A 295 33.83 0.42 18.09
N ILE A 296 34.12 1.19 19.15
CA ILE A 296 33.50 1.03 20.46
C ILE A 296 31.97 1.19 20.44
N LEU A 297 31.41 1.88 19.44
CA LEU A 297 29.97 2.06 19.26
C LEU A 297 29.32 0.96 18.42
N TRP A 298 30.07 0.12 17.71
CA TRP A 298 29.50 -0.88 16.80
C TRP A 298 28.54 -1.87 17.49
N PRO A 299 28.85 -2.40 18.69
CA PRO A 299 27.90 -3.23 19.43
C PRO A 299 26.60 -2.47 19.78
N ARG A 300 26.69 -1.17 20.08
CA ARG A 300 25.52 -0.33 20.39
C ARG A 300 24.68 -0.04 19.15
N LEU A 301 25.30 0.17 17.98
CA LEU A 301 24.57 0.33 16.72
C LEU A 301 23.76 -0.92 16.39
N ARG A 302 24.39 -2.09 16.48
CA ARG A 302 23.73 -3.40 16.28
C ARG A 302 22.56 -3.59 17.24
N LEU A 303 22.77 -3.28 18.53
CA LEU A 303 21.72 -3.39 19.54
C LEU A 303 20.57 -2.39 19.30
N SER A 304 20.89 -1.14 18.93
CA SER A 304 19.88 -0.13 18.61
C SER A 304 19.05 -0.55 17.42
N TRP A 305 19.69 -1.08 16.38
CA TRP A 305 19.01 -1.58 15.18
C TRP A 305 18.11 -2.78 15.50
N GLN A 306 18.57 -3.74 16.30
CA GLN A 306 17.75 -4.88 16.71
C GLN A 306 16.53 -4.47 17.56
N ASN A 307 16.67 -3.44 18.41
CA ASN A 307 15.65 -3.07 19.39
C ASN A 307 14.70 -1.96 18.93
N ARG A 308 15.09 -1.14 17.96
CA ARG A 308 14.37 0.07 17.52
C ARG A 308 14.20 0.13 16.01
N ARG A 309 14.05 -1.03 15.39
CA ARG A 309 13.94 -1.17 13.93
C ARG A 309 12.63 -0.62 13.36
N HIS A 310 11.60 -0.58 14.20
CA HIS A 310 10.22 -0.22 13.86
C HIS A 310 9.82 1.06 14.57
#